data_AF-A0AAV0UCG3-F1
#
_entry.id   AF-A0AAV0UCG3-F1
#
_cell.length_a   1.000
_cell.length_b   1.000
_cell.length_c   1.000
_cell.angle_alpha   90.00
_cell.angle_beta   90.00
_cell.angle_gamma   90.00
#
_symmetry.space_group_name_H-M   'P 1'
#
loop_
_entity.id
_entity.type
_entity.pdbx_description
1 polymer ?
#
loop_
_entity_poly.entity_id
_entity_poly.type
_entity_poly.pdbx_seq_one_letter_code
_entity_poly.pdbx_strand_id
1 'polypeptide(L)'
;MEFSDMDHPTERDLKLKVIQIYNRKLKKRMERKKFVVERGLLDYKLHQHTERKRPKEERELLAQVRPFARFQTPEEHDNFVEGLITAMRLKKQILLLQEYRRNGVRTLAEAELYDADKKKRDLDQAIQKQRDSVSYLYESGRTTSARDRANRWQNGRGANGETATFSIEGTPGCHLLTPKEKELCSKLKLLPKHYLVIKDALVRECFRLGYLTKKMAKETVQIDVNKTGQVYDFFVKCGWVKSENATTTVSPSLKSLNIKSSKKDKESVEVTKRESASIIATKEGQKAATPAKRKADEMQP
;
A
#
# COMPACT_ATOMS: atom_id res chain seq x y z
N MET A 1 -32.88 -33.30 -37.44
CA MET A 1 -31.80 -34.31 -37.54
C MET A 1 -32.50 -35.64 -37.49
N GLU A 2 -32.63 -36.25 -38.65
CA GLU A 2 -33.49 -37.42 -38.85
C GLU A 2 -32.63 -38.68 -38.94
N PHE A 3 -33.17 -39.77 -38.41
CA PHE A 3 -32.61 -41.10 -38.56
C PHE A 3 -33.36 -41.78 -39.69
N SER A 4 -32.64 -42.26 -40.70
CA SER A 4 -33.19 -43.13 -41.73
C SER A 4 -32.90 -44.58 -41.37
N ASP A 5 -33.81 -45.49 -41.71
CA ASP A 5 -33.57 -46.93 -41.51
C ASP A 5 -32.47 -47.47 -42.44
N MET A 6 -32.09 -46.70 -43.46
CA MET A 6 -30.96 -46.97 -44.37
C MET A 6 -29.64 -46.32 -43.92
N ASP A 7 -29.60 -45.62 -42.78
CA ASP A 7 -28.37 -45.00 -42.26
C ASP A 7 -27.28 -46.04 -41.98
N HIS A 8 -26.05 -45.82 -42.48
CA HIS A 8 -24.91 -46.67 -42.14
C HIS A 8 -24.67 -46.64 -40.60
N PRO A 9 -24.36 -47.77 -39.93
CA PRO A 9 -24.17 -47.82 -38.47
C PRO A 9 -23.26 -46.72 -37.88
N THR A 10 -22.17 -46.39 -38.57
CA THR A 10 -21.24 -45.28 -38.23
C THR A 10 -21.90 -43.89 -38.26
N GLU A 11 -22.78 -43.62 -39.24
CA GLU A 11 -23.54 -42.37 -39.33
C GLU A 11 -24.58 -42.29 -38.21
N ARG A 12 -25.26 -43.41 -37.93
CA ARG A 12 -26.21 -43.54 -36.82
C ARG A 12 -25.54 -43.28 -35.46
N ASP A 13 -24.35 -43.84 -35.23
CA ASP A 13 -23.53 -43.55 -34.04
C ASP A 13 -23.08 -42.07 -33.97
N LEU A 14 -22.69 -41.47 -35.10
CA LEU A 14 -22.38 -40.04 -35.15
C LEU A 14 -23.59 -39.16 -34.79
N LYS A 15 -24.77 -39.44 -35.38
CA LYS A 15 -26.05 -38.79 -35.06
C LYS A 15 -26.38 -38.94 -33.56
N LEU A 16 -26.23 -40.13 -33.00
CA LEU A 16 -26.41 -40.38 -31.56
C LEU A 16 -25.42 -39.59 -30.69
N LYS A 17 -24.14 -39.54 -31.04
CA LYS A 17 -23.10 -38.74 -30.35
C LYS A 17 -23.42 -37.25 -30.38
N VAL A 18 -23.90 -36.72 -31.52
CA VAL A 18 -24.36 -35.32 -31.63
C VAL A 18 -25.53 -35.04 -30.68
N ILE A 19 -26.52 -35.93 -30.62
CA ILE A 19 -27.66 -35.81 -29.69
C ILE A 19 -27.19 -35.91 -28.22
N GLN A 20 -26.27 -36.81 -27.89
CA GLN A 20 -25.69 -36.90 -26.54
C GLN A 20 -24.95 -35.62 -26.14
N ILE A 21 -24.18 -35.02 -27.05
CA ILE A 21 -23.49 -33.74 -26.84
C ILE A 21 -24.51 -32.60 -26.64
N TYR A 22 -25.57 -32.56 -27.45
CA TYR A 22 -26.66 -31.59 -27.32
C TYR A 22 -27.35 -31.72 -25.96
N ASN A 23 -27.79 -32.93 -25.58
CA ASN A 23 -28.45 -33.21 -24.31
C ASN A 23 -27.53 -32.90 -23.11
N ARG A 24 -26.23 -33.15 -23.21
CA ARG A 24 -25.23 -32.77 -22.19
C ARG A 24 -25.10 -31.25 -22.05
N LYS A 25 -25.12 -30.50 -23.16
CA LYS A 25 -25.15 -29.02 -23.15
C LYS A 25 -26.47 -28.49 -22.58
N LEU A 26 -27.59 -29.12 -22.92
CA LEU A 26 -28.92 -28.76 -22.42
C LEU A 26 -29.04 -28.97 -20.90
N LYS A 27 -28.63 -30.14 -20.39
CA LYS A 27 -28.55 -30.41 -18.93
C LYS A 27 -27.71 -29.36 -18.21
N LYS A 28 -26.48 -29.08 -18.68
CA LYS A 28 -25.64 -28.00 -18.11
C LYS A 28 -26.27 -26.61 -18.15
N ARG A 29 -27.10 -26.30 -19.16
CA ARG A 29 -27.85 -25.03 -19.22
C ARG A 29 -28.98 -25.01 -18.19
N MET A 30 -29.70 -26.12 -18.01
CA MET A 30 -30.76 -26.25 -17.01
C MET A 30 -30.19 -26.21 -15.58
N GLU A 31 -29.08 -26.89 -15.31
CA GLU A 31 -28.34 -26.83 -14.03
C GLU A 31 -27.95 -25.39 -13.67
N ARG A 32 -27.41 -24.62 -14.63
CA ARG A 32 -27.07 -23.20 -14.41
C ARG A 32 -28.29 -22.32 -14.14
N LYS A 33 -29.40 -22.53 -14.87
CA LYS A 33 -30.66 -21.82 -14.62
C LYS A 33 -31.19 -22.13 -13.22
N LYS A 34 -31.27 -23.43 -12.89
CA LYS A 34 -31.70 -23.94 -11.59
C LYS A 34 -30.87 -23.32 -10.45
N PHE A 35 -29.55 -23.39 -10.55
CA PHE A 35 -28.62 -22.79 -9.58
C PHE A 35 -28.82 -21.28 -9.36
N VAL A 36 -29.04 -20.50 -10.42
CA VAL A 36 -29.26 -19.04 -10.33
C VAL A 36 -30.61 -18.71 -9.67
N VAL A 37 -31.65 -19.50 -9.96
CA VAL A 37 -33.00 -19.33 -9.42
C VAL A 37 -33.08 -19.76 -7.95
N GLU A 38 -32.64 -20.98 -7.63
CA GLU A 38 -32.72 -21.55 -6.26
C GLU A 38 -31.96 -20.73 -5.22
N ARG A 39 -30.85 -20.11 -5.61
CA ARG A 39 -30.02 -19.27 -4.72
C ARG A 39 -30.32 -17.77 -4.84
N GLY A 40 -31.41 -17.38 -5.51
CA GLY A 40 -31.86 -15.99 -5.57
C GLY A 40 -30.87 -14.99 -6.19
N LEU A 41 -29.99 -15.41 -7.11
CA LEU A 41 -28.96 -14.52 -7.70
C LEU A 41 -29.51 -13.54 -8.75
N LEU A 42 -30.82 -13.53 -8.98
CA LEU A 42 -31.51 -12.56 -9.84
C LEU A 42 -31.48 -11.14 -9.21
N ASP A 43 -31.69 -11.03 -7.90
CA ASP A 43 -31.80 -9.75 -7.19
C ASP A 43 -30.44 -9.19 -6.75
N TYR A 44 -29.64 -8.80 -7.74
CA TYR A 44 -28.28 -8.26 -7.54
C TYR A 44 -28.22 -7.08 -6.55
N LYS A 45 -29.21 -6.19 -6.56
CA LYS A 45 -29.29 -5.04 -5.63
C LYS A 45 -29.47 -5.47 -4.18
N LEU A 46 -30.33 -6.46 -3.93
CA LEU A 46 -30.61 -6.99 -2.60
C LEU A 46 -29.35 -7.69 -2.04
N HIS A 47 -28.73 -8.55 -2.86
CA HIS A 47 -27.48 -9.24 -2.53
C HIS A 47 -26.35 -8.24 -2.19
N GLN A 48 -26.16 -7.19 -3.00
CA GLN A 48 -25.12 -6.19 -2.74
C GLN A 48 -25.36 -5.40 -1.45
N HIS A 49 -26.62 -5.11 -1.10
CA HIS A 49 -26.98 -4.43 0.15
C HIS A 49 -26.72 -5.32 1.37
N THR A 50 -27.12 -6.60 1.31
CA THR A 50 -26.86 -7.59 2.37
C THR A 50 -25.37 -7.75 2.63
N GLU A 51 -24.56 -7.91 1.59
CA GLU A 51 -23.10 -8.02 1.72
C GLU A 51 -22.45 -6.76 2.30
N ARG A 52 -22.97 -5.57 1.96
CA ARG A 52 -22.48 -4.29 2.52
C ARG A 52 -22.77 -4.13 4.02
N LYS A 53 -23.87 -4.70 4.52
CA LYS A 53 -24.22 -4.68 5.95
C LYS A 53 -23.32 -5.60 6.80
N ARG A 54 -22.74 -6.65 6.23
CA ARG A 54 -21.83 -7.56 6.95
C ARG A 54 -20.47 -6.90 7.25
N PRO A 55 -19.84 -7.20 8.40
CA PRO A 55 -18.50 -6.72 8.71
C PRO A 55 -17.45 -7.29 7.74
N LYS A 56 -16.31 -6.60 7.61
CA LYS A 56 -15.26 -6.92 6.62
C LYS A 56 -14.84 -8.40 6.63
N GLU A 57 -14.63 -8.96 7.81
CA GLU A 57 -14.15 -10.34 7.99
C GLU A 57 -15.20 -11.39 7.58
N GLU A 58 -16.49 -11.15 7.89
CA GLU A 58 -17.57 -12.04 7.43
C GLU A 58 -17.72 -11.99 5.91
N ARG A 59 -17.54 -10.82 5.30
CA ARG A 59 -17.55 -10.66 3.84
C ARG A 59 -16.38 -11.36 3.15
N GLU A 60 -15.20 -11.34 3.78
CA GLU A 60 -14.02 -12.05 3.28
C GLU A 60 -14.20 -13.57 3.34
N LEU A 61 -14.72 -14.08 4.47
CA LEU A 61 -15.10 -15.47 4.64
C LEU A 61 -16.14 -15.92 3.60
N LEU A 62 -17.19 -15.12 3.37
CA LEU A 62 -18.19 -15.38 2.34
C LEU A 62 -17.60 -15.41 0.93
N ALA A 63 -16.69 -14.49 0.60
CA ALA A 63 -16.01 -14.47 -0.68
C ALA A 63 -15.17 -15.74 -0.91
N GLN A 64 -14.51 -16.26 0.13
CA GLN A 64 -13.77 -17.53 0.09
C GLN A 64 -14.69 -18.75 -0.02
N VAL A 65 -15.86 -18.73 0.61
CA VAL A 65 -16.80 -19.87 0.66
C VAL A 65 -17.71 -19.94 -0.57
N ARG A 66 -18.01 -18.81 -1.22
CA ARG A 66 -18.90 -18.69 -2.38
C ARG A 66 -18.63 -19.67 -3.54
N PRO A 67 -17.39 -20.05 -3.91
CA PRO A 67 -17.15 -21.05 -4.95
C PRO A 67 -17.69 -22.45 -4.61
N PHE A 68 -17.75 -22.80 -3.32
CA PHE A 68 -18.21 -24.11 -2.85
C PHE A 68 -19.73 -24.27 -2.91
N ALA A 69 -20.48 -23.17 -3.07
CA ALA A 69 -21.92 -23.17 -3.32
C ALA A 69 -22.36 -24.09 -4.49
N ARG A 70 -21.46 -24.37 -5.44
CA ARG A 70 -21.74 -25.26 -6.58
C ARG A 70 -21.91 -26.74 -6.19
N PHE A 71 -21.47 -27.14 -5.00
CA PHE A 71 -21.42 -28.55 -4.57
C PHE A 71 -22.39 -28.89 -3.43
N GLN A 72 -23.15 -27.91 -2.95
CA GLN A 72 -24.07 -28.01 -1.81
C GLN A 72 -25.47 -27.54 -2.24
N THR A 73 -26.52 -28.04 -1.58
CA THR A 73 -27.86 -27.44 -1.69
C THR A 73 -27.84 -25.98 -1.17
N PRO A 74 -28.83 -25.13 -1.48
CA PRO A 74 -28.91 -23.79 -0.90
C PRO A 74 -28.90 -23.84 0.64
N GLU A 75 -29.76 -24.67 1.24
CA GLU A 75 -29.91 -24.81 2.69
C GLU A 75 -28.63 -25.30 3.38
N GLU A 76 -27.99 -26.36 2.87
CA GLU A 76 -26.70 -26.84 3.41
C GLU A 76 -25.60 -25.79 3.33
N HIS A 77 -25.58 -25.00 2.25
CA HIS A 77 -24.57 -23.96 2.06
C HIS A 77 -24.77 -22.81 3.03
N ASP A 78 -26.02 -22.38 3.24
CA ASP A 78 -26.33 -21.28 4.14
C ASP A 78 -26.10 -21.70 5.60
N ASN A 79 -26.47 -22.93 5.98
CA ASN A 79 -26.14 -23.55 7.26
C ASN A 79 -24.62 -23.68 7.48
N PHE A 80 -23.86 -24.08 6.45
CA PHE A 80 -22.40 -24.17 6.50
C PHE A 80 -21.75 -22.79 6.68
N VAL A 81 -22.23 -21.78 5.95
CA VAL A 81 -21.81 -20.37 6.07
C VAL A 81 -22.10 -19.83 7.47
N GLU A 82 -23.29 -20.07 8.01
CA GLU A 82 -23.66 -19.66 9.37
C GLU A 82 -22.80 -20.38 10.43
N GLY A 83 -22.56 -21.68 10.25
CA GLY A 83 -21.64 -22.47 11.08
C GLY A 83 -20.21 -21.90 11.11
N LEU A 84 -19.69 -21.46 9.96
CA LEU A 84 -18.37 -20.81 9.89
C LEU A 84 -18.36 -19.42 10.54
N ILE A 85 -19.41 -18.61 10.34
CA ILE A 85 -19.53 -17.28 10.96
C ILE A 85 -19.65 -17.40 12.49
N THR A 86 -20.47 -18.31 12.99
CA THR A 86 -20.62 -18.57 14.43
C THR A 86 -19.33 -19.12 15.03
N ALA A 87 -18.66 -20.09 14.41
CA ALA A 87 -17.35 -20.58 14.84
C ALA A 87 -16.29 -19.46 14.88
N MET A 88 -16.27 -18.55 13.89
CA MET A 88 -15.36 -17.39 13.87
C MET A 88 -15.65 -16.43 15.03
N ARG A 89 -16.93 -16.12 15.31
CA ARG A 89 -17.35 -15.26 16.42
C ARG A 89 -16.99 -15.90 17.77
N LEU A 90 -17.25 -17.19 17.97
CA LEU A 90 -16.88 -17.94 19.16
C LEU A 90 -15.36 -17.97 19.36
N LYS A 91 -14.57 -18.20 18.30
CA LYS A 91 -13.10 -18.18 18.38
C LYS A 91 -12.58 -16.82 18.85
N LYS A 92 -13.14 -15.71 18.35
CA LYS A 92 -12.82 -14.36 18.84
C LYS A 92 -13.17 -14.17 20.31
N GLN A 93 -14.37 -14.59 20.72
CA GLN A 93 -14.82 -14.49 22.11
C GLN A 93 -13.94 -15.31 23.05
N ILE A 94 -13.55 -16.53 22.67
CA ILE A 94 -12.62 -17.38 23.44
C ILE A 94 -11.25 -16.68 23.59
N LEU A 95 -10.69 -16.11 22.51
CA LEU A 95 -9.42 -15.38 22.57
C LEU A 95 -9.50 -14.14 23.48
N LEU A 96 -10.61 -13.40 23.45
CA LEU A 96 -10.87 -12.26 24.33
C LEU A 96 -10.95 -12.68 25.81
N LEU A 97 -11.71 -13.74 26.11
CA LEU A 97 -11.80 -14.31 27.46
C LEU A 97 -10.44 -14.87 27.96
N GLN A 98 -9.61 -15.40 27.06
CA GLN A 98 -8.23 -15.79 27.36
C GLN A 98 -7.29 -14.59 27.57
N GLU A 99 -7.55 -13.43 26.97
CA GLU A 99 -6.86 -12.17 27.26
C GLU A 99 -7.23 -11.65 28.65
N TYR A 100 -8.52 -11.58 28.99
CA TYR A 100 -8.98 -11.18 30.33
C TYR A 100 -8.35 -12.05 31.43
N ARG A 101 -8.39 -13.39 31.29
CA ARG A 101 -7.77 -14.31 32.25
C ARG A 101 -6.26 -14.10 32.42
N ARG A 102 -5.53 -13.78 31.34
CA ARG A 102 -4.09 -13.44 31.40
C ARG A 102 -3.83 -12.10 32.08
N ASN A 103 -4.75 -11.15 31.93
CA ASN A 103 -4.66 -9.83 32.54
C ASN A 103 -5.19 -9.79 34.00
N GLY A 104 -5.53 -10.94 34.59
CA GLY A 104 -6.01 -11.05 35.97
C GLY A 104 -7.51 -10.83 36.15
N VAL A 105 -8.23 -10.41 35.11
CA VAL A 105 -9.68 -10.15 35.13
C VAL A 105 -10.43 -11.48 35.26
N ARG A 106 -11.22 -11.60 36.33
CA ARG A 106 -11.91 -12.86 36.71
C ARG A 106 -13.42 -12.79 36.63
N THR A 107 -14.02 -11.59 36.62
CA THR A 107 -15.48 -11.42 36.52
C THR A 107 -15.89 -10.69 35.23
N LEU A 108 -17.14 -10.89 34.79
CA LEU A 108 -17.66 -10.22 33.60
C LEU A 108 -17.86 -8.71 33.81
N ALA A 109 -18.23 -8.27 35.02
CA ALA A 109 -18.36 -6.86 35.37
C ALA A 109 -17.00 -6.14 35.35
N GLU A 110 -15.95 -6.79 35.87
CA GLU A 110 -14.57 -6.31 35.78
C GLU A 110 -14.06 -6.27 34.33
N ALA A 111 -14.47 -7.23 33.48
CA ALA A 111 -14.15 -7.22 32.06
C ALA A 111 -14.76 -6.03 31.32
N GLU A 112 -15.99 -5.62 31.65
CA GLU A 112 -16.63 -4.43 31.06
C GLU A 112 -15.89 -3.14 31.45
N LEU A 113 -15.50 -3.01 32.72
CA LEU A 113 -14.67 -1.89 33.20
C LEU A 113 -13.29 -1.88 32.52
N TYR A 114 -12.63 -3.03 32.43
CA TYR A 114 -11.34 -3.17 31.74
C TYR A 114 -11.46 -2.78 30.26
N ASP A 115 -12.54 -3.18 29.58
CA ASP A 115 -12.82 -2.81 28.19
C ASP A 115 -13.06 -1.32 28.02
N ALA A 116 -13.78 -0.68 28.93
CA ALA A 116 -14.02 0.76 28.93
C ALA A 116 -12.72 1.55 29.13
N ASP A 117 -11.90 1.17 30.11
CA ASP A 117 -10.61 1.80 30.37
C ASP A 117 -9.55 1.51 29.29
N LYS A 118 -9.60 0.34 28.64
CA LYS A 118 -8.79 0.03 27.46
C LYS A 118 -9.20 0.89 26.27
N LYS A 119 -10.49 0.97 25.94
CA LYS A 119 -11.03 1.84 24.89
C LYS A 119 -10.69 3.31 25.13
N LYS A 120 -10.81 3.80 26.36
CA LYS A 120 -10.44 5.17 26.73
C LYS A 120 -8.95 5.43 26.50
N ARG A 121 -8.07 4.55 27.00
CA ARG A 121 -6.61 4.67 26.78
C ARG A 121 -6.22 4.60 25.29
N ASP A 122 -6.89 3.75 24.52
CA ASP A 122 -6.63 3.63 23.08
C ASP A 122 -7.11 4.88 22.31
N LEU A 123 -8.26 5.46 22.70
CA LEU A 123 -8.74 6.75 22.18
C LEU A 123 -7.80 7.90 22.54
N ASP A 124 -7.40 8.02 23.81
CA ASP A 124 -6.47 9.06 24.26
C ASP A 124 -5.11 8.95 23.54
N GLN A 125 -4.59 7.73 23.35
CA GLN A 125 -3.40 7.48 22.53
C GLN A 125 -3.60 7.80 21.05
N ALA A 126 -4.77 7.52 20.48
CA ALA A 126 -5.07 7.85 19.08
C ALA A 126 -5.16 9.38 18.88
N ILE A 127 -5.80 10.09 19.80
CA ILE A 127 -5.88 11.56 19.83
C ILE A 127 -4.48 12.15 20.00
N GLN A 128 -3.64 11.61 20.88
CA GLN A 128 -2.28 12.08 21.06
C GLN A 128 -1.43 11.84 19.80
N LYS A 129 -1.48 10.64 19.21
CA LYS A 129 -0.80 10.34 17.93
C LYS A 129 -1.28 11.25 16.79
N GLN A 130 -2.58 11.56 16.73
CA GLN A 130 -3.11 12.54 15.78
C GLN A 130 -2.54 13.93 16.05
N ARG A 131 -2.54 14.41 17.30
CA ARG A 131 -1.94 15.70 17.68
C ARG A 131 -0.46 15.78 17.35
N ASP A 132 0.31 14.74 17.62
CA ASP A 132 1.74 14.68 17.31
C ASP A 132 1.97 14.66 15.78
N SER A 133 1.11 13.98 15.01
CA SER A 133 1.16 13.98 13.54
C SER A 133 0.75 15.32 12.91
N VAL A 134 -0.16 16.07 13.57
CA VAL A 134 -0.67 17.37 13.09
C VAL A 134 0.18 18.54 13.60
N SER A 135 0.91 18.39 14.72
CA SER A 135 1.89 19.38 15.20
C SER A 135 2.90 19.70 14.09
N TYR A 136 3.40 18.70 13.37
CA TYR A 136 4.30 18.91 12.22
C TYR A 136 3.73 19.85 11.13
N LEU A 137 2.39 19.98 11.03
CA LEU A 137 1.72 20.84 10.05
C LEU A 137 1.40 22.26 10.57
N TYR A 138 1.40 22.48 11.90
CA TYR A 138 1.00 23.75 12.53
C TYR A 138 2.06 24.41 13.44
N GLU A 139 3.14 23.72 13.80
CA GLU A 139 4.23 24.27 14.63
C GLU A 139 5.02 25.37 13.89
N SER A 140 4.88 25.49 12.56
CA SER A 140 5.59 26.47 11.74
C SER A 140 5.16 27.95 11.93
N GLY A 141 4.32 28.26 12.93
CA GLY A 141 3.78 29.61 13.12
C GLY A 141 3.43 30.04 14.55
N ARG A 142 3.69 29.24 15.60
CA ARG A 142 3.42 29.64 16.99
C ARG A 142 4.66 29.60 17.86
N THR A 143 5.20 30.79 18.13
CA THR A 143 6.30 30.98 19.08
C THR A 143 5.84 30.61 20.49
N THR A 144 6.48 29.60 21.11
CA THR A 144 6.22 29.14 22.48
C THR A 144 6.70 30.11 23.58
N SER A 145 6.81 31.41 23.25
CA SER A 145 7.34 32.48 24.10
C SER A 145 6.47 32.83 25.32
N ALA A 146 5.29 32.23 25.47
CA ALA A 146 4.36 32.54 26.56
C ALA A 146 4.77 31.90 27.91
N ARG A 147 5.35 30.69 27.92
CA ARG A 147 5.77 30.03 29.18
C ARG A 147 7.08 30.58 29.73
N ASP A 148 8.05 30.88 28.87
CA ASP A 148 9.35 31.43 29.30
C ASP A 148 9.29 32.87 29.83
N ARG A 149 8.24 33.63 29.50
CA ARG A 149 8.04 35.00 30.03
C ARG A 149 7.81 35.03 31.54
N ALA A 150 7.18 34.01 32.12
CA ALA A 150 6.90 33.97 33.55
C ALA A 150 8.19 33.88 34.39
N ASN A 151 9.18 33.11 33.95
CA ASN A 151 10.44 32.91 34.67
C ASN A 151 11.43 34.08 34.51
N ARG A 152 11.25 34.96 33.51
CA ARG A 152 12.16 36.10 33.25
C ARG A 152 12.11 37.19 34.34
N TRP A 153 11.05 37.27 35.14
CA TRP A 153 10.86 38.32 36.15
C TRP A 153 11.42 37.98 37.54
N GLN A 154 11.94 36.76 37.76
CA GLN A 154 12.47 36.34 39.06
C GLN A 154 14.01 36.40 39.14
N ASN A 155 14.72 36.37 38.00
CA ASN A 155 16.19 36.50 37.93
C ASN A 155 16.60 37.75 37.15
N GLY A 156 16.61 38.90 37.82
CA GLY A 156 17.26 40.10 37.31
C GLY A 156 18.74 40.15 37.71
N ARG A 157 19.66 40.07 36.73
CA ARG A 157 20.97 40.78 36.68
C ARG A 157 21.69 40.47 35.35
N GLY A 158 22.37 41.48 34.82
CA GLY A 158 22.68 41.62 33.40
C GLY A 158 23.65 40.62 32.75
N ALA A 159 23.59 40.61 31.42
CA ALA A 159 24.66 40.19 30.52
C ALA A 159 24.50 40.95 29.18
N ASN A 160 25.63 41.23 28.52
CA ASN A 160 25.70 42.00 27.29
C ASN A 160 24.94 41.39 26.10
N GLY A 161 24.58 42.25 25.15
CA GLY A 161 24.33 41.83 23.78
C GLY A 161 25.63 41.42 23.10
N GLU A 162 26.01 40.16 23.22
CA GLU A 162 27.04 39.53 22.37
C GLU A 162 26.40 38.43 21.52
N THR A 163 26.98 38.18 20.35
CA THR A 163 26.45 37.27 19.34
C THR A 163 26.34 35.84 19.89
N ALA A 164 25.12 35.41 20.22
CA ALA A 164 24.86 34.05 20.69
C ALA A 164 25.33 33.03 19.65
N THR A 165 26.41 32.33 19.98
CA THR A 165 26.93 31.20 19.22
C THR A 165 25.85 30.12 19.20
N PHE A 166 25.56 29.56 18.02
CA PHE A 166 24.54 28.52 17.86
C PHE A 166 25.09 27.20 18.41
N SER A 167 25.03 27.02 19.73
CA SER A 167 25.57 25.83 20.39
C SER A 167 24.65 24.64 20.15
N ILE A 168 25.21 23.59 19.56
CA ILE A 168 24.49 22.36 19.17
C ILE A 168 24.43 21.35 20.31
N GLU A 169 25.30 21.50 21.29
CA GLU A 169 25.42 20.59 22.43
C GLU A 169 24.16 20.64 23.29
N GLY A 170 23.60 19.47 23.59
CA GLY A 170 22.30 19.31 24.24
C GLY A 170 21.10 19.13 23.30
N THR A 171 21.22 19.40 21.99
CA THR A 171 20.09 19.17 21.05
C THR A 171 19.89 17.69 20.71
N PRO A 172 18.64 17.19 20.62
CA PRO A 172 18.38 15.76 20.44
C PRO A 172 18.83 15.28 19.05
N GLY A 173 19.71 14.29 19.00
CA GLY A 173 20.33 13.77 17.77
C GLY A 173 21.77 14.24 17.54
N CYS A 174 22.33 15.11 18.39
CA CYS A 174 23.72 15.55 18.32
C CYS A 174 24.75 14.41 18.39
N HIS A 175 24.39 13.25 18.98
CA HIS A 175 25.24 12.06 19.09
C HIS A 175 25.33 11.23 17.81
N LEU A 176 24.41 11.41 16.83
CA LEU A 176 24.48 10.74 15.52
C LEU A 176 25.30 11.53 14.49
N LEU A 177 25.81 12.71 14.84
CA LEU A 177 26.63 13.55 13.97
C LEU A 177 28.11 13.32 14.24
N THR A 178 28.89 13.10 13.18
CA THR A 178 30.35 13.17 13.24
C THR A 178 30.82 14.61 13.53
N PRO A 179 32.06 14.81 14.05
CA PRO A 179 32.56 16.15 14.37
C PRO A 179 32.49 17.16 13.21
N LYS A 180 32.75 16.70 11.97
CA LYS A 180 32.66 17.52 10.75
C LYS A 180 31.22 17.94 10.42
N GLU A 181 30.24 17.10 10.73
CA GLU A 181 28.83 17.41 10.54
C GLU A 181 28.31 18.36 11.63
N LYS A 182 28.82 18.25 12.86
CA LYS A 182 28.55 19.21 13.94
C LYS A 182 29.04 20.62 13.58
N GLU A 183 30.26 20.71 13.05
CA GLU A 183 30.83 21.98 12.56
C GLU A 183 29.98 22.61 11.44
N LEU A 184 29.58 21.80 10.44
CA LEU A 184 28.69 22.26 9.36
C LEU A 184 27.32 22.73 9.89
N CYS A 185 26.72 21.97 10.81
CA CYS A 185 25.46 22.36 11.44
C CYS A 185 25.60 23.67 12.21
N SER A 186 26.73 23.90 12.89
CA SER A 186 27.00 25.13 13.64
C SER A 186 27.09 26.33 12.70
N LYS A 187 27.89 26.20 11.63
CA LYS A 187 28.06 27.21 10.58
C LYS A 187 26.75 27.56 9.85
N LEU A 188 25.91 26.58 9.56
CA LEU A 188 24.64 26.77 8.84
C LEU A 188 23.44 27.11 9.76
N LYS A 189 23.64 27.09 11.07
CA LYS A 189 22.59 27.17 12.11
C LYS A 189 21.45 26.17 11.81
N LEU A 190 21.82 24.92 11.57
CA LEU A 190 20.91 23.80 11.31
C LEU A 190 20.82 22.90 12.54
N LEU A 191 19.60 22.54 12.93
CA LEU A 191 19.36 21.59 14.02
C LEU A 191 19.76 20.17 13.57
N PRO A 192 20.43 19.34 14.40
CA PRO A 192 20.87 18.00 14.03
C PRO A 192 19.79 17.11 13.39
N LYS A 193 18.54 17.14 13.92
CA LYS A 193 17.43 16.39 13.31
C LYS A 193 17.13 16.81 11.88
N HIS A 194 17.12 18.12 11.61
CA HIS A 194 16.87 18.63 10.26
C HIS A 194 18.01 18.23 9.32
N TYR A 195 19.26 18.34 9.78
CA TYR A 195 20.42 17.87 9.02
C TYR A 195 20.32 16.38 8.65
N LEU A 196 19.92 15.51 9.59
CA LEU A 196 19.77 14.07 9.32
C LEU A 196 18.69 13.77 8.27
N VAL A 197 17.56 14.48 8.29
CA VAL A 197 16.50 14.35 7.26
C VAL A 197 16.99 14.83 5.89
N ILE A 198 17.71 15.96 5.83
CA ILE A 198 18.34 16.46 4.59
C ILE A 198 19.36 15.45 4.05
N LYS A 199 20.18 14.88 4.94
CA LYS A 199 21.19 13.87 4.61
C LYS A 199 20.56 12.63 3.99
N ASP A 200 19.53 12.09 4.64
CA ASP A 200 18.78 10.93 4.16
C ASP A 200 18.11 11.20 2.80
N ALA A 201 17.46 12.36 2.63
CA ALA A 201 16.81 12.75 1.38
C ALA A 201 17.80 12.86 0.21
N LEU A 202 18.90 13.62 0.37
CA LEU A 202 19.87 13.84 -0.71
C LEU A 202 20.68 12.59 -1.06
N VAL A 203 21.02 11.75 -0.06
CA VAL A 203 21.74 10.49 -0.31
C VAL A 203 20.83 9.47 -1.00
N ARG A 204 19.57 9.34 -0.56
CA ARG A 204 18.58 8.47 -1.23
C ARG A 204 18.33 8.91 -2.67
N GLU A 205 18.24 10.22 -2.91
CA GLU A 205 18.02 10.76 -4.25
C GLU A 205 19.24 10.57 -5.17
N CYS A 206 20.46 10.78 -4.67
CA CYS A 206 21.69 10.48 -5.42
C CYS A 206 21.83 8.98 -5.72
N PHE A 207 21.37 8.09 -4.83
CA PHE A 207 21.36 6.65 -5.10
C PHE A 207 20.31 6.26 -6.15
N ARG A 208 19.13 6.92 -6.14
CA ARG A 208 18.05 6.71 -7.11
C ARG A 208 18.43 7.10 -8.54
N LEU A 209 19.22 8.17 -8.69
CA LEU A 209 19.58 8.75 -9.99
C LEU A 209 21.02 8.45 -10.45
N GLY A 210 21.90 8.01 -9.55
CA GLY A 210 23.32 7.77 -9.81
C GLY A 210 24.20 9.02 -9.78
N TYR A 211 23.60 10.21 -9.92
CA TYR A 211 24.22 11.54 -9.82
C TYR A 211 23.22 12.53 -9.21
N LEU A 212 23.71 13.68 -8.75
CA LEU A 212 22.88 14.77 -8.26
C LEU A 212 23.48 16.12 -8.70
N THR A 213 22.64 17.11 -8.98
CA THR A 213 23.09 18.48 -9.29
C THR A 213 22.64 19.46 -8.21
N LYS A 214 23.29 20.63 -8.14
CA LYS A 214 22.90 21.73 -7.23
C LYS A 214 21.48 22.24 -7.46
N LYS A 215 20.88 22.00 -8.64
CA LYS A 215 19.48 22.36 -8.93
C LYS A 215 18.54 21.32 -8.32
N MET A 216 18.79 20.05 -8.57
CA MET A 216 17.98 18.94 -8.05
C MET A 216 17.99 18.90 -6.52
N ALA A 217 19.16 19.09 -5.90
CA ALA A 217 19.26 19.17 -4.43
C ALA A 217 18.37 20.27 -3.80
N LYS A 218 18.11 21.38 -4.51
CA LYS A 218 17.22 22.47 -4.07
C LYS A 218 15.74 22.15 -4.27
N GLU A 219 15.41 21.32 -5.28
CA GLU A 219 14.05 20.87 -5.54
C GLU A 219 13.64 19.74 -4.59
N THR A 220 14.56 18.83 -4.27
CA THR A 220 14.36 17.73 -3.29
C THR A 220 14.22 18.23 -1.85
N VAL A 221 14.81 19.38 -1.49
CA VAL A 221 14.90 19.87 -0.11
C VAL A 221 14.40 21.31 0.01
N GLN A 222 13.22 21.48 0.63
CA GLN A 222 12.57 22.78 0.87
C GLN A 222 13.27 23.60 1.98
N ILE A 223 14.49 24.04 1.73
CA ILE A 223 15.30 24.86 2.63
C ILE A 223 15.95 26.00 1.83
N ASP A 224 16.28 27.09 2.52
CA ASP A 224 17.12 28.19 2.03
C ASP A 224 18.21 27.71 1.05
N VAL A 225 18.10 28.23 -0.17
CA VAL A 225 18.94 27.96 -1.35
C VAL A 225 20.44 28.02 -1.03
N ASN A 226 20.85 28.92 -0.12
CA ASN A 226 22.24 29.14 0.26
C ASN A 226 22.76 28.08 1.26
N LYS A 227 21.87 27.51 2.08
CA LYS A 227 22.21 26.42 3.01
C LYS A 227 22.26 25.09 2.27
N THR A 228 21.28 24.81 1.41
CA THR A 228 21.25 23.60 0.58
C THR A 228 22.47 23.50 -0.34
N GLY A 229 22.93 24.62 -0.89
CA GLY A 229 24.19 24.67 -1.66
C GLY A 229 25.42 24.24 -0.83
N GLN A 230 25.58 24.76 0.39
CA GLN A 230 26.69 24.42 1.27
C GLN A 230 26.65 22.97 1.78
N VAL A 231 25.44 22.41 2.03
CA VAL A 231 25.28 20.99 2.37
C VAL A 231 25.65 20.10 1.18
N TYR A 232 25.20 20.44 -0.02
CA TYR A 232 25.58 19.71 -1.25
C TYR A 232 27.10 19.73 -1.47
N ASP A 233 27.74 20.89 -1.34
CA ASP A 233 29.19 21.01 -1.52
C ASP A 233 29.98 20.20 -0.48
N PHE A 234 29.48 20.12 0.76
CA PHE A 234 30.02 19.22 1.76
C PHE A 234 29.82 17.73 1.40
N PHE A 235 28.69 17.33 0.82
CA PHE A 235 28.42 15.94 0.45
C PHE A 235 29.26 15.47 -0.74
N VAL A 236 29.47 16.34 -1.73
CA VAL A 236 30.42 16.09 -2.83
C VAL A 236 31.85 15.96 -2.28
N LYS A 237 32.26 16.85 -1.36
CA LYS A 237 33.57 16.76 -0.69
C LYS A 237 33.75 15.50 0.17
N CYS A 238 32.67 14.97 0.74
CA CYS A 238 32.68 13.71 1.50
C CYS A 238 32.52 12.47 0.62
N GLY A 239 32.34 12.61 -0.70
CA GLY A 239 32.12 11.49 -1.62
C GLY A 239 30.76 10.80 -1.50
N TRP A 240 29.81 11.38 -0.77
CA TRP A 240 28.46 10.81 -0.56
C TRP A 240 27.51 11.08 -1.72
N VAL A 241 27.84 12.07 -2.56
CA VAL A 241 27.05 12.49 -3.71
C VAL A 241 27.98 12.65 -4.91
N LYS A 242 27.59 12.08 -6.05
CA LYS A 242 28.32 12.21 -7.32
C LYS A 242 27.79 13.41 -8.10
N SER A 243 28.68 14.29 -8.54
CA SER A 243 28.34 15.37 -9.47
C SER A 243 28.35 14.89 -10.92
N GLU A 244 27.52 15.52 -11.75
CA GLU A 244 27.37 15.23 -13.19
C GLU A 244 28.70 15.23 -13.98
N ASN A 245 29.65 16.07 -13.57
CA ASN A 245 30.95 16.25 -14.24
C ASN A 245 32.01 15.20 -13.86
N ALA A 246 31.71 14.23 -12.99
CA ALA A 246 32.69 13.26 -12.47
C ALA A 246 32.92 12.03 -13.38
N THR A 247 32.60 12.11 -14.68
CA THR A 247 32.67 10.98 -15.61
C THR A 247 33.78 11.19 -16.66
N THR A 248 35.04 11.01 -16.27
CA THR A 248 36.15 10.48 -17.10
C THR A 248 37.39 10.32 -16.21
N THR A 249 37.66 9.09 -15.73
CA THR A 249 38.99 8.52 -15.40
C THR A 249 38.84 7.11 -14.80
N VAL A 250 38.81 6.11 -15.68
CA VAL A 250 39.37 4.77 -15.41
C VAL A 250 40.90 4.93 -15.27
N SER A 251 41.69 4.20 -14.46
CA SER A 251 41.57 2.96 -13.64
C SER A 251 42.87 2.89 -12.75
N PRO A 252 43.35 1.73 -12.23
CA PRO A 252 42.77 0.73 -11.33
C PRO A 252 43.66 0.43 -10.07
N SER A 253 43.13 -0.23 -9.02
CA SER A 253 43.91 -1.23 -8.24
C SER A 253 43.06 -2.09 -7.27
N LEU A 254 43.10 -3.42 -7.49
CA LEU A 254 43.24 -4.53 -6.52
C LEU A 254 42.68 -4.36 -5.07
N LYS A 255 41.95 -5.31 -4.45
CA LYS A 255 41.98 -6.79 -4.57
C LYS A 255 40.61 -7.42 -4.24
N SER A 256 40.26 -8.51 -4.91
CA SER A 256 39.62 -9.67 -4.25
C SER A 256 40.24 -10.95 -4.82
N LEU A 257 40.39 -11.97 -3.98
CA LEU A 257 41.18 -13.17 -4.29
C LEU A 257 40.34 -14.23 -5.01
N ASN A 258 41.00 -14.96 -5.91
CA ASN A 258 40.43 -16.05 -6.68
C ASN A 258 40.80 -17.41 -6.04
N ILE A 259 39.85 -18.34 -5.95
CA ILE A 259 40.13 -19.76 -5.69
C ILE A 259 39.60 -20.56 -6.89
N LYS A 260 40.49 -21.34 -7.52
CA LYS A 260 40.23 -22.14 -8.74
C LYS A 260 39.29 -23.32 -8.40
N SER A 261 38.26 -23.66 -9.19
CA SER A 261 38.28 -24.58 -10.36
C SER A 261 36.85 -25.21 -10.51
N SER A 262 36.45 -26.07 -11.47
CA SER A 262 37.12 -26.78 -12.57
C SER A 262 36.21 -26.96 -13.82
N LYS A 263 36.76 -26.60 -15.00
CA LYS A 263 36.84 -27.38 -16.26
C LYS A 263 35.71 -28.35 -16.72
N LYS A 264 35.21 -28.12 -17.96
CA LYS A 264 34.69 -29.08 -18.98
C LYS A 264 33.33 -29.79 -18.70
N ASP A 265 32.49 -30.16 -19.67
CA ASP A 265 32.51 -30.14 -21.17
C ASP A 265 31.18 -29.52 -21.71
N LYS A 266 31.13 -28.75 -22.81
CA LYS A 266 30.90 -29.16 -24.22
C LYS A 266 29.86 -30.27 -24.46
N GLU A 267 28.67 -29.89 -24.96
CA GLU A 267 28.16 -30.36 -26.27
C GLU A 267 27.08 -29.38 -26.81
N SER A 268 26.71 -29.50 -28.09
CA SER A 268 26.00 -28.48 -28.87
C SER A 268 25.07 -29.10 -29.90
N VAL A 269 23.81 -28.64 -30.01
CA VAL A 269 22.97 -28.85 -31.20
C VAL A 269 22.19 -27.58 -31.55
N GLU A 270 22.14 -27.29 -32.85
CA GLU A 270 21.61 -26.12 -33.53
C GLU A 270 20.36 -26.52 -34.34
N VAL A 271 19.27 -25.75 -34.31
CA VAL A 271 18.22 -25.78 -35.36
C VAL A 271 17.64 -24.38 -35.63
N THR A 272 17.78 -23.96 -36.89
CA THR A 272 17.12 -22.87 -37.64
C THR A 272 15.60 -22.67 -37.36
N LYS A 273 14.98 -21.48 -37.31
CA LYS A 273 14.96 -20.24 -38.15
C LYS A 273 13.74 -20.19 -39.12
N ARG A 274 13.07 -19.01 -39.15
CA ARG A 274 11.89 -18.60 -39.97
C ARG A 274 10.54 -19.14 -39.44
N GLU A 275 9.41 -18.44 -39.58
CA GLU A 275 9.08 -17.37 -40.54
C GLU A 275 8.17 -16.25 -39.96
N SER A 276 7.91 -15.22 -40.77
CA SER A 276 7.40 -13.89 -40.37
C SER A 276 6.08 -13.52 -41.05
N ALA A 277 5.20 -12.78 -40.35
CA ALA A 277 4.23 -11.88 -40.99
C ALA A 277 3.77 -10.75 -40.04
N SER A 278 3.81 -9.50 -40.52
CA SER A 278 3.18 -8.33 -39.90
C SER A 278 2.09 -7.79 -40.81
N ILE A 279 0.96 -7.34 -40.26
CA ILE A 279 -0.02 -6.52 -41.01
C ILE A 279 -0.35 -5.26 -40.19
N ILE A 280 -0.46 -4.13 -40.89
CA ILE A 280 -0.51 -2.77 -40.34
C ILE A 280 -1.88 -2.12 -40.59
N ALA A 281 -2.39 -1.49 -39.52
CA ALA A 281 -3.30 -0.33 -39.38
C ALA A 281 -4.33 0.09 -40.47
N THR A 282 -5.53 0.42 -39.97
CA THR A 282 -6.33 1.66 -40.19
C THR A 282 -7.31 1.75 -38.98
N LYS A 283 -7.42 2.80 -38.13
CA LYS A 283 -7.95 4.19 -38.31
C LYS A 283 -9.27 4.20 -39.12
N GLU A 284 -10.38 4.82 -38.72
CA GLU A 284 -10.69 5.97 -37.84
C GLU A 284 -11.97 5.64 -37.00
N GLY A 285 -12.52 6.39 -36.04
CA GLY A 285 -12.25 7.75 -35.54
C GLY A 285 -13.44 8.69 -35.76
N GLN A 286 -14.39 8.77 -34.82
CA GLN A 286 -15.32 9.91 -34.70
C GLN A 286 -15.92 10.07 -33.29
N LYS A 287 -16.29 11.31 -32.93
CA LYS A 287 -16.71 11.76 -31.59
C LYS A 287 -18.13 12.31 -31.61
N ALA A 288 -18.71 12.37 -30.40
CA ALA A 288 -19.74 13.32 -29.93
C ALA A 288 -21.18 13.21 -30.47
N ALA A 289 -22.15 13.13 -29.56
CA ALA A 289 -22.99 14.29 -29.21
C ALA A 289 -23.96 13.97 -28.06
N THR A 290 -24.11 14.91 -27.12
CA THR A 290 -25.22 14.96 -26.16
C THR A 290 -26.51 15.39 -26.87
N PRO A 291 -27.69 15.13 -26.29
CA PRO A 291 -28.54 16.31 -26.03
C PRO A 291 -29.22 16.30 -24.66
N ALA A 292 -29.59 17.50 -24.20
CA ALA A 292 -30.38 17.72 -22.99
C ALA A 292 -31.58 18.65 -23.30
N LYS A 293 -32.64 18.50 -22.49
CA LYS A 293 -33.86 19.34 -22.39
C LYS A 293 -34.86 19.31 -23.56
N ARG A 294 -36.12 19.00 -23.23
CA ARG A 294 -37.30 19.87 -23.44
C ARG A 294 -38.36 19.60 -22.37
N LYS A 295 -39.17 20.61 -22.06
CA LYS A 295 -40.32 20.59 -21.11
C LYS A 295 -41.64 20.43 -21.88
N ALA A 296 -42.61 19.79 -21.23
CA ALA A 296 -44.08 19.97 -21.24
C ALA A 296 -44.61 18.79 -20.39
N ASP A 297 -45.31 18.89 -19.26
CA ASP A 297 -46.35 19.81 -18.78
C ASP A 297 -47.73 19.59 -19.43
N GLU A 298 -48.75 19.60 -18.56
CA GLU A 298 -50.20 19.62 -18.79
C GLU A 298 -51.05 18.33 -19.04
N MET A 299 -52.20 18.33 -18.34
CA MET A 299 -53.47 17.56 -18.48
C MET A 299 -53.60 16.06 -18.12
N GLN A 300 -54.05 15.87 -16.87
CA GLN A 300 -55.07 14.90 -16.41
C GLN A 300 -56.48 15.24 -17.01
N PRO A 301 -57.57 14.48 -16.78
CA PRO A 301 -57.84 13.47 -15.73
C PRO A 301 -57.67 11.99 -16.14
#